data_AF-A0A1F8QDE7-F1
#
_entry.id   AF-A0A1F8QDE7-F1
#
_cell.length_a   1.000
_cell.length_b   1.000
_cell.length_c   1.000
_cell.angle_alpha   90.00
_cell.angle_beta   90.00
_cell.angle_gamma   90.00
#
_symmetry.space_group_name_H-M   'P 1'
#
loop_
_entity.id
_entity.type
_entity.pdbx_description
1 polymer ?
#
loop_
_entity_poly.entity_id
_entity_poly.type
_entity_poly.pdbx_seq_one_letter_code
_entity_poly.pdbx_strand_id
1 'polypeptide(L)'
;MSKPLRESMPATAEFIDACREAFGTDEVNAQIKLGMQGAKTFHASENGIEVGTAMPGFDELPGITLDNMVIRPPGKKDKNK
;
A
#
# COMPACT_ATOMS: atom_id res chain seq x y z
N MET A 1 -16.38 8.05 -25.09
CA MET A 1 -16.73 8.06 -23.64
C MET A 1 -15.95 6.92 -23.00
N SER A 2 -14.98 7.22 -22.12
CA SER A 2 -14.30 6.14 -21.37
C SER A 2 -15.33 5.47 -20.47
N LYS A 3 -15.34 4.14 -20.40
CA LYS A 3 -16.18 3.42 -19.44
C LYS A 3 -15.85 3.90 -18.02
N PRO A 4 -16.83 3.99 -17.12
CA PRO A 4 -16.57 4.22 -15.70
C PRO A 4 -15.55 3.22 -15.15
N LEU A 5 -14.69 3.67 -14.22
CA LEU A 5 -13.65 2.82 -13.62
C LEU A 5 -14.24 1.54 -12.99
N ARG A 6 -15.41 1.63 -12.36
CA ARG A 6 -16.12 0.47 -11.79
C ARG A 6 -16.55 -0.57 -12.83
N GLU A 7 -16.78 -0.17 -14.08
CA GLU A 7 -17.09 -1.12 -15.17
C GLU A 7 -15.81 -1.73 -15.78
N SER A 8 -14.70 -1.00 -15.72
CA SER A 8 -13.42 -1.43 -16.29
C SER A 8 -12.57 -2.23 -15.29
N MET A 9 -12.84 -2.06 -13.99
CA MET A 9 -12.19 -2.73 -12.86
C MET A 9 -13.24 -3.28 -11.87
N PRO A 10 -14.13 -4.22 -12.30
CA PRO A 10 -15.24 -4.69 -11.48
C PRO A 10 -14.80 -5.42 -10.21
N ALA A 11 -13.74 -6.24 -10.26
CA ALA A 11 -13.29 -7.00 -9.09
C ALA A 11 -12.64 -6.07 -8.05
N THR A 12 -11.85 -5.10 -8.51
CA THR A 12 -11.27 -4.06 -7.67
C THR A 12 -12.36 -3.23 -6.99
N ALA A 13 -13.41 -2.86 -7.73
CA ALA A 13 -14.49 -2.06 -7.17
C ALA A 13 -15.28 -2.83 -6.10
N GLU A 14 -15.57 -4.11 -6.33
CA GLU A 14 -16.21 -4.97 -5.33
C GLU A 14 -15.35 -5.12 -4.07
N PHE A 15 -14.04 -5.31 -4.23
CA PHE A 15 -13.11 -5.35 -3.10
C PHE A 15 -13.10 -4.04 -2.30
N ILE A 16 -13.06 -2.88 -2.99
CA ILE A 16 -13.10 -1.58 -2.32
C ILE A 16 -14.43 -1.40 -1.56
N ASP A 17 -15.54 -1.85 -2.11
CA ASP A 17 -16.84 -1.77 -1.44
C ASP A 17 -16.85 -2.63 -0.16
N ALA A 18 -16.29 -3.84 -0.20
CA ALA A 18 -16.09 -4.67 0.99
C ALA A 18 -15.15 -4.01 2.02
N CYS A 19 -14.08 -3.34 1.57
CA CYS A 19 -13.21 -2.57 2.46
C CYS A 19 -13.96 -1.41 3.14
N ARG A 20 -14.80 -0.68 2.40
CA ARG A 20 -15.61 0.42 2.97
C ARG A 20 -16.58 -0.08 4.02
N GLU A 21 -17.20 -1.24 3.78
CA GLU A 21 -18.09 -1.88 4.75
C GLU A 21 -17.33 -2.31 6.02
N ALA A 22 -16.16 -2.94 5.86
CA ALA A 22 -15.40 -3.49 6.99
C ALA A 22 -14.64 -2.43 7.80
N PHE A 23 -14.11 -1.39 7.15
CA PHE A 23 -13.18 -0.44 7.75
C PHE A 23 -13.72 0.99 7.85
N GLY A 24 -14.87 1.27 7.23
CA GLY A 24 -15.45 2.60 7.17
C GLY A 24 -15.19 3.29 5.84
N THR A 25 -16.25 3.90 5.30
CA THR A 25 -16.22 4.55 3.98
C THR A 25 -15.26 5.73 3.93
N ASP A 26 -15.24 6.57 4.97
CA ASP A 26 -14.44 7.80 4.99
C ASP A 26 -12.94 7.49 5.05
N GLU A 27 -12.53 6.60 5.95
CA GLU A 27 -11.15 6.10 6.05
C GLU A 27 -10.64 5.53 4.72
N VAL A 28 -11.38 4.61 4.10
CA VAL A 28 -10.97 3.98 2.84
C VAL A 28 -10.88 5.02 1.72
N ASN A 29 -11.86 5.91 1.61
CA ASN A 29 -11.86 6.96 0.61
C ASN A 29 -10.70 7.96 0.81
N ALA A 30 -10.33 8.24 2.06
CA ALA A 30 -9.17 9.09 2.36
C ALA A 30 -7.86 8.44 1.87
N GLN A 31 -7.65 7.14 2.12
CA GLN A 31 -6.45 6.44 1.65
C GLN A 31 -6.38 6.34 0.13
N ILE A 32 -7.51 6.12 -0.55
CA ILE A 32 -7.59 6.14 -2.01
C ILE A 32 -7.20 7.51 -2.56
N LYS A 33 -7.76 8.60 -2.00
CA LYS A 33 -7.41 9.97 -2.44
C LYS A 33 -5.93 10.27 -2.26
N LEU A 34 -5.34 9.89 -1.12
CA LEU A 34 -3.91 10.04 -0.88
C LEU A 34 -3.08 9.22 -1.89
N GLY A 35 -3.51 7.98 -2.17
CA GLY A 35 -2.91 7.13 -3.20
C GLY A 35 -2.88 7.75 -4.58
N MET A 36 -3.99 8.38 -4.98
CA MET A 36 -4.10 9.13 -6.23
C MET A 36 -3.23 10.38 -6.28
N GLN A 37 -2.81 10.91 -5.12
CA GLN A 37 -1.97 12.11 -4.99
C GLN A 37 -0.47 11.79 -4.87
N GLY A 38 -0.06 10.52 -4.99
CA GLY A 38 1.35 10.13 -4.91
C GLY A 38 1.75 9.46 -3.59
N ALA A 39 0.85 9.38 -2.61
CA ALA A 39 1.16 8.67 -1.37
C ALA A 39 1.11 7.15 -1.62
N LYS A 40 2.03 6.39 -1.02
CA LYS A 40 2.09 4.94 -1.20
C LYS A 40 1.11 4.20 -0.27
N THR A 41 -0.15 4.62 -0.30
CA THR A 41 -1.23 4.14 0.58
C THR A 41 -2.31 3.37 -0.17
N PHE A 42 -2.44 3.57 -1.48
CA PHE A 42 -3.40 2.86 -2.32
C PHE A 42 -2.84 2.69 -3.73
N HIS A 43 -2.93 1.45 -4.23
CA HIS A 43 -2.61 1.04 -5.58
C HIS A 43 -3.56 -0.08 -6.00
N ALA A 44 -4.06 -0.04 -7.22
CA ALA A 44 -4.88 -1.09 -7.79
C ALA A 44 -4.55 -1.28 -9.28
N SER A 45 -4.57 -2.53 -9.72
CA SER A 45 -4.35 -2.90 -11.12
C SER A 45 -5.31 -4.00 -11.54
N GLU A 46 -6.03 -3.78 -12.64
CA GLU A 46 -6.99 -4.74 -13.20
C GLU A 46 -7.18 -4.45 -14.69
N ASN A 47 -7.24 -5.48 -15.54
CA ASN A 47 -7.46 -5.35 -16.99
C ASN A 47 -6.46 -4.39 -17.70
N GLY A 48 -5.23 -4.29 -17.19
CA GLY A 48 -4.21 -3.37 -17.72
C GLY A 48 -4.43 -1.89 -17.35
N ILE A 49 -5.40 -1.59 -16.49
CA ILE A 49 -5.62 -0.27 -15.91
C ILE A 49 -4.95 -0.23 -14.54
N GLU A 50 -4.21 0.83 -14.28
CA GLU A 50 -3.51 1.04 -13.02
C GLU A 50 -3.94 2.38 -12.40
N VAL A 51 -4.23 2.36 -11.10
CA VAL A 51 -4.79 3.50 -10.35
C VAL A 51 -4.09 3.61 -9.00
N GLY A 52 -3.72 4.83 -8.61
CA GLY A 52 -3.01 5.11 -7.36
C GLY A 52 -1.50 5.06 -7.51
N THR A 53 -0.80 4.92 -6.39
CA THR A 53 0.67 4.92 -6.34
C THR A 53 1.18 3.61 -5.78
N ALA A 54 1.90 2.86 -6.61
CA ALA A 54 2.51 1.61 -6.22
C ALA A 54 3.51 1.80 -5.07
N MET A 55 3.50 0.85 -4.12
CA MET A 55 4.63 0.66 -3.23
C MET A 55 5.82 0.14 -4.05
N PRO A 56 7.04 0.65 -3.81
CA PRO A 56 8.23 0.13 -4.46
C PRO A 56 8.36 -1.37 -4.17
N GLY A 57 8.86 -2.10 -5.16
CA GLY A 57 9.13 -3.53 -4.99
C GLY A 57 10.08 -3.78 -3.82
N PHE A 58 10.07 -5.01 -3.28
CA PHE A 58 10.98 -5.39 -2.21
C PHE A 58 12.45 -5.15 -2.59
N ASP A 59 12.78 -5.36 -3.87
CA ASP A 59 14.12 -5.13 -4.44
C ASP A 59 14.48 -3.63 -4.58
N GLU A 60 13.49 -2.73 -4.51
CA GLU A 60 13.66 -1.28 -4.64
C GLU A 60 13.71 -0.56 -3.29
N LEU A 61 13.41 -1.26 -2.19
CA LEU A 61 13.54 -0.72 -0.84
C LEU A 61 14.96 -0.95 -0.30
N PRO A 62 15.53 0.00 0.46
CA PRO A 62 16.76 -0.24 1.21
C PRO A 62 16.47 -1.27 2.32
N GLY A 63 16.57 -2.54 1.98
CA GLY A 63 16.40 -3.68 2.87
C GLY A 63 17.72 -4.33 3.25
N ILE A 64 17.70 -5.11 4.34
CA ILE A 64 18.73 -6.10 4.61
C ILE A 64 18.15 -7.46 4.22
N THR A 65 18.89 -8.25 3.45
CA THR A 65 18.47 -9.61 3.12
C THR A 65 18.57 -10.50 4.36
N LEU A 66 17.80 -11.60 4.38
CA LEU A 66 17.78 -12.50 5.54
C LEU A 66 19.16 -13.08 5.86
N ASP A 67 19.98 -13.36 4.84
CA ASP A 67 21.35 -13.86 4.99
C ASP A 67 22.31 -12.84 5.63
N ASN A 68 22.00 -11.54 5.55
CA ASN A 68 22.77 -10.48 6.18
C ASN A 68 22.26 -10.11 7.59
N MET A 69 21.11 -10.63 8.01
CA MET A 69 20.48 -10.28 9.30
C MET A 69 21.07 -11.10 10.47
N VAL A 70 21.56 -10.42 11.52
CA VAL A 70 22.01 -11.06 12.78
C VAL A 70 21.20 -10.54 13.96
N ILE A 71 20.40 -11.39 14.59
CA ILE A 71 19.63 -11.06 15.81
C ILE A 71 20.53 -11.24 17.04
N ARG A 72 20.73 -10.15 17.81
CA ARG A 72 21.50 -10.18 19.06
C ARG A 72 20.62 -9.71 20.23
N PRO A 73 20.91 -10.14 21.48
CA PRO A 73 20.31 -9.52 22.66
C PRO A 73 20.60 -8.01 22.70
N PRO A 74 19.69 -7.19 23.27
CA PRO A 74 19.91 -5.75 23.39
C PRO A 74 21.20 -5.46 24.19
N GLY A 75 22.07 -4.60 23.64
CA GLY A 75 23.29 -4.16 24.32
C GLY A 75 22.97 -3.33 25.58
N LYS A 76 23.84 -3.41 26.60
CA LYS A 76 23.77 -2.47 27.73
C LYS A 76 24.05 -1.06 27.19
N LYS A 77 23.14 -0.11 27.44
CA LYS A 77 23.39 1.30 27.10
C LYS A 77 24.46 1.83 28.06
N ASP A 78 25.60 2.28 27.52
CA ASP A 78 26.60 2.99 28.31
C ASP A 78 26.01 4.32 28.79
N LYS A 79 25.85 4.46 30.12
CA LYS A 79 25.23 5.62 30.76
C LYS A 79 26.17 6.83 30.90
N ASN A 80 27.21 6.94 30.09
CA ASN A 80 28.22 7.99 30.27
C ASN A 80 28.73 8.52 28.93
N LYS A 81 27.91 9.36 28.28
CA LYS A 81 28.36 10.32 27.26
C LYS A 81 27.53 11.58 27.35
#